data_AF-A0A1Y0GWC6-F1
#
_entry.id   AF-A0A1Y0GWC6-F1
#
_cell.length_a   1.000
_cell.length_b   1.000
_cell.length_c   1.000
_cell.angle_alpha   90.00
_cell.angle_beta   90.00
_cell.angle_gamma   90.00
#
_symmetry.space_group_name_H-M   'P 1'
#
loop_
_entity.id
_entity.type
_entity.pdbx_description
1 polymer ?
#
loop_
_entity_poly.entity_id
_entity_poly.type
_entity_poly.pdbx_seq_one_letter_code
_entity_poly.pdbx_strand_id
1 'polypeptide(L)'
;MDETRDLIEIFFNDEESSVVRNQALHRLQLIGDESIGLELLERAEGFADCDKDIVVFSLRQCGNEECSDKLLEWLEKSTDTELTTAICEVLGHIGKVEAVLPLLRLLDDARADVVFGRPLA
;
A
#
# COMPACT_ATOMS: atom_id res chain seq x y z
N MET A 1 10.63 -15.02 15.61
CA MET A 1 9.86 -13.92 15.02
C MET A 1 10.74 -12.72 14.67
N ASP A 2 12.05 -12.77 14.94
CA ASP A 2 12.98 -11.67 14.61
C ASP A 2 13.26 -11.51 13.11
N GLU A 3 13.28 -12.60 12.32
CA GLU A 3 13.68 -12.55 10.90
C GLU A 3 12.84 -11.59 10.04
N THR A 4 11.50 -11.62 10.16
CA THR A 4 10.63 -10.72 9.39
C THR A 4 10.87 -9.25 9.75
N ARG A 5 11.05 -8.97 11.04
CA ARG A 5 11.30 -7.62 11.55
C ARG A 5 12.67 -7.09 11.14
N ASP A 6 13.69 -7.95 11.23
CA ASP A 6 15.05 -7.62 10.79
C ASP A 6 15.09 -7.30 9.30
N LEU A 7 14.38 -8.08 8.47
CA LEU A 7 14.29 -7.85 7.03
C LEU A 7 13.54 -6.54 6.70
N ILE A 8 12.50 -6.21 7.47
CA ILE A 8 11.81 -4.92 7.39
C ILE A 8 12.79 -3.79 7.72
N GLU A 9 13.52 -3.87 8.83
CA GLU A 9 14.51 -2.85 9.20
C GLU A 9 15.62 -2.69 8.16
N ILE A 10 16.13 -3.80 7.59
CA ILE A 10 17.10 -3.77 6.49
C ILE A 10 16.53 -3.08 5.25
N PHE A 11 15.27 -3.35 4.91
CA PHE A 11 14.60 -2.69 3.79
C PHE A 11 14.50 -1.17 3.99
N PHE A 12 14.20 -0.72 5.21
CA PHE A 12 14.03 0.71 5.52
C PHE A 12 15.33 1.47 5.73
N ASN A 13 16.35 0.85 6.33
CA ASN A 13 17.53 1.56 6.83
C ASN A 13 18.75 1.46 5.88
N ASP A 14 18.73 0.55 4.90
CA ASP A 14 19.82 0.40 3.93
C ASP A 14 19.61 1.32 2.72
N GLU A 15 19.99 2.60 2.88
CA GLU A 15 20.01 3.57 1.78
C GLU A 15 21.17 3.34 0.79
N GLU A 16 22.16 2.52 1.16
CA GLU A 16 23.38 2.33 0.37
C GLU A 16 23.20 1.33 -0.78
N SER A 17 22.31 0.34 -0.65
CA SER A 17 22.20 -0.73 -1.64
C SER A 17 20.76 -1.13 -1.97
N SER A 18 20.29 -0.68 -3.13
CA SER A 18 19.03 -1.17 -3.72
C SER A 18 19.03 -2.70 -3.93
N VAL A 19 20.19 -3.35 -4.05
CA VAL A 19 20.30 -4.81 -4.15
C VAL A 19 19.93 -5.48 -2.82
N VAL A 20 20.39 -4.92 -1.70
CA VAL A 20 20.11 -5.48 -0.36
C VAL A 20 18.65 -5.28 -0.01
N ARG A 21 18.08 -4.10 -0.28
CA ARG A 21 16.63 -3.85 -0.12
C ARG A 21 15.78 -4.83 -0.92
N ASN A 22 16.11 -5.05 -2.20
CA ASN A 22 15.40 -6.01 -3.05
C ASN A 22 15.52 -7.46 -2.55
N GLN A 23 16.68 -7.85 -2.01
CA GLN A 23 16.83 -9.18 -1.41
C GLN A 23 16.04 -9.33 -0.12
N ALA A 24 16.06 -8.33 0.75
CA ALA A 24 15.26 -8.34 1.97
C ALA A 24 13.77 -8.46 1.64
N LEU A 25 13.30 -7.72 0.65
CA LEU A 25 11.95 -7.84 0.14
C LEU A 25 11.65 -9.22 -0.43
N HIS A 26 12.49 -9.77 -1.29
CA HIS A 26 12.25 -11.08 -1.87
C HIS A 26 12.15 -12.15 -0.76
N ARG A 27 12.91 -12.00 0.32
CA ARG A 27 12.78 -12.86 1.51
C ARG A 27 11.46 -12.65 2.23
N LEU A 28 11.03 -11.41 2.45
CA LEU A 28 9.72 -11.06 3.03
C LEU A 28 8.56 -11.66 2.22
N GLN A 29 8.63 -11.59 0.89
CA GLN A 29 7.65 -12.19 -0.01
C GLN A 29 7.61 -13.72 0.10
N LEU A 30 8.78 -14.37 0.23
CA LEU A 30 8.86 -15.83 0.43
C LEU A 30 8.34 -16.27 1.79
N ILE A 31 8.48 -15.43 2.83
CA ILE A 31 7.91 -15.69 4.15
C ILE A 31 6.38 -15.72 4.04
N GLY A 32 5.80 -14.90 3.16
CA GLY A 32 4.35 -14.90 2.89
C GLY A 32 3.51 -14.44 4.08
N ASP A 33 4.11 -13.65 4.98
CA ASP A 33 3.39 -13.07 6.10
C ASP A 33 2.54 -11.90 5.60
N GLU A 34 1.23 -12.09 5.65
CA GLU A 34 0.22 -11.14 5.20
C GLU A 34 0.31 -9.79 5.93
N SER A 35 0.87 -9.79 7.15
CA SER A 35 1.01 -8.59 7.99
C SER A 35 2.06 -7.62 7.46
N ILE A 36 3.01 -8.10 6.65
CA ILE A 36 4.12 -7.30 6.11
C ILE A 36 3.59 -6.15 5.24
N GLY A 37 2.56 -6.41 4.42
CA GLY A 37 2.02 -5.39 3.52
C GLY A 37 1.53 -4.16 4.28
N LEU A 38 0.87 -4.36 5.43
CA LEU A 38 0.37 -3.28 6.27
C LEU A 38 1.51 -2.52 6.96
N GLU A 39 2.52 -3.23 7.46
CA GLU A 39 3.67 -2.58 8.11
C GLU A 39 4.51 -1.76 7.12
N LEU A 40 4.64 -2.25 5.88
CA LEU A 40 5.27 -1.49 4.80
C LEU A 40 4.45 -0.26 4.43
N LEU A 41 3.12 -0.38 4.37
CA LEU A 41 2.22 0.73 4.06
C LEU A 41 2.31 1.85 5.10
N GLU A 42 2.33 1.52 6.40
CA GLU A 42 2.45 2.52 7.49
C GLU A 42 3.73 3.37 7.40
N ARG A 43 4.77 2.85 6.74
CA ARG A 43 6.05 3.55 6.54
C ARG A 43 6.31 3.96 5.09
N ALA A 44 5.33 3.79 4.19
CA ALA A 44 5.46 4.12 2.77
C ALA A 44 5.49 5.64 2.50
N GLU A 45 5.18 6.46 3.51
CA GLU A 45 5.20 7.92 3.39
C GLU A 45 6.65 8.41 3.18
N GLY A 46 6.95 8.90 1.98
CA GLY A 46 8.29 9.36 1.57
C GLY A 46 9.10 8.36 0.74
N PHE A 47 8.52 7.22 0.36
CA PHE A 47 9.16 6.27 -0.54
C PHE A 47 9.45 6.85 -1.92
N ALA A 48 10.60 6.48 -2.48
CA ALA A 48 10.85 6.66 -3.90
C ALA A 48 9.86 5.80 -4.71
N ASP A 49 9.52 6.19 -5.93
CA ASP A 49 8.50 5.50 -6.74
C ASP A 49 8.81 4.00 -6.90
N CYS A 50 10.08 3.62 -7.02
CA CYS A 50 10.48 2.20 -7.10
C CYS A 50 10.23 1.38 -5.82
N ASP A 51 10.17 2.05 -4.66
CA ASP A 51 9.86 1.41 -3.38
C ASP A 51 8.34 1.32 -3.15
N LYS A 52 7.53 2.13 -3.85
CA LYS A 52 6.06 2.05 -3.77
C LYS A 52 5.51 0.80 -4.44
N ASP A 53 5.97 0.46 -5.66
CA ASP A 53 5.60 -0.76 -6.38
C ASP A 53 5.71 -2.02 -5.49
N ILE A 54 6.70 -2.01 -4.61
CA ILE A 54 7.01 -3.05 -3.64
C ILE A 54 5.95 -3.15 -2.53
N VAL A 55 5.52 -2.00 -1.99
CA VAL A 55 4.42 -1.92 -1.02
C VAL A 55 3.14 -2.46 -1.66
N VAL A 56 2.84 -2.03 -2.89
CA VAL A 56 1.67 -2.49 -3.66
C VAL A 56 1.66 -4.01 -3.82
N PHE A 57 2.79 -4.58 -4.25
CA PHE A 57 2.89 -6.02 -4.46
C PHE A 57 2.70 -6.80 -3.16
N SER A 58 3.27 -6.31 -2.06
CA SER A 58 3.14 -6.93 -0.74
C SER A 58 1.71 -6.83 -0.20
N LEU A 59 1.03 -5.71 -0.44
CA LEU A 59 -0.38 -5.52 -0.08
C LEU A 59 -1.31 -6.46 -0.85
N ARG A 60 -1.03 -6.75 -2.13
CA ARG A 60 -1.82 -7.72 -2.91
C ARG A 60 -1.76 -9.14 -2.34
N GLN A 61 -0.69 -9.48 -1.63
CA GLN A 61 -0.59 -10.76 -0.95
C GLN A 61 -1.36 -10.79 0.38
N CYS A 62 -1.76 -9.63 0.92
CA CYS A 62 -2.66 -9.61 2.05
C CYS A 62 -4.12 -9.82 1.60
N GLY A 63 -4.59 -11.06 1.69
CA GLY A 63 -5.93 -11.47 1.26
C GLY A 63 -6.97 -11.54 2.38
N ASN A 64 -6.68 -11.02 3.58
CA ASN A 64 -7.55 -11.18 4.75
C ASN A 64 -8.48 -9.97 4.98
N GLU A 65 -9.56 -10.20 5.74
CA GLU A 65 -10.54 -9.15 6.09
C GLU A 65 -9.92 -8.04 6.96
N GLU A 66 -8.92 -8.33 7.78
CA GLU A 66 -8.27 -7.32 8.64
C GLU A 66 -7.50 -6.27 7.80
N CYS A 67 -6.83 -6.71 6.74
CA CYS A 67 -6.15 -5.84 5.80
C CYS A 67 -7.11 -4.90 5.09
N SER A 68 -8.31 -5.37 4.75
CA SER A 68 -9.29 -4.54 4.05
C SER A 68 -9.73 -3.33 4.88
N ASP A 69 -9.90 -3.45 6.20
CA ASP A 69 -10.33 -2.33 7.05
C ASP A 69 -9.22 -1.28 7.19
N LYS A 70 -7.98 -1.74 7.40
CA LYS A 70 -6.81 -0.84 7.45
C LYS A 70 -6.55 -0.14 6.11
N LEU A 71 -6.72 -0.85 5.00
CA LEU A 71 -6.58 -0.30 3.66
C LEU A 71 -7.63 0.77 3.37
N LEU A 72 -8.87 0.59 3.86
CA LEU A 72 -9.92 1.61 3.78
C LEU A 72 -9.58 2.87 4.56
N GLU A 73 -9.08 2.73 5.79
CA GLU A 73 -8.61 3.90 6.56
C GLU A 73 -7.46 4.63 5.86
N TRP A 74 -6.55 3.88 5.23
CA TRP A 74 -5.44 4.47 4.47
C TRP A 74 -5.93 5.20 3.22
N LEU A 75 -6.91 4.65 2.51
CA LEU A 75 -7.51 5.28 1.34
C LEU A 75 -8.15 6.63 1.66
N GLU A 76 -8.75 6.79 2.85
CA GLU A 76 -9.33 8.07 3.28
C GLU A 76 -8.28 9.12 3.69
N LYS A 77 -7.07 8.69 4.09
CA LYS A 77 -5.99 9.57 4.58
C LYS A 77 -4.93 9.85 3.52
N SER A 78 -4.78 8.96 2.54
CA SER A 78 -3.74 9.03 1.53
C SER A 78 -3.93 10.22 0.60
N THR A 79 -2.83 10.90 0.31
CA THR A 79 -2.75 11.94 -0.74
C THR A 79 -1.91 11.49 -1.92
N ASP A 80 -1.30 10.30 -1.83
CA ASP A 80 -0.46 9.73 -2.87
C ASP A 80 -1.33 8.95 -3.87
N THR A 81 -1.42 9.45 -5.10
CA THR A 81 -2.27 8.87 -6.14
C THR A 81 -1.84 7.45 -6.53
N GLU A 82 -0.54 7.15 -6.48
CA GLU A 82 0.00 5.85 -6.87
C GLU A 82 -0.32 4.79 -5.82
N LEU A 83 -0.08 5.10 -4.53
CA LEU A 83 -0.48 4.23 -3.42
C LEU A 83 -1.99 4.06 -3.36
N THR A 84 -2.76 5.12 -3.63
CA THR A 84 -4.23 5.05 -3.65
C THR A 84 -4.74 4.10 -4.74
N THR A 85 -4.16 4.17 -5.94
CA THR A 85 -4.52 3.28 -7.07
C THR A 85 -4.26 1.83 -6.70
N ALA A 86 -3.11 1.55 -6.09
CA ALA A 86 -2.75 0.23 -5.64
C ALA A 86 -3.66 -0.33 -4.54
N ILE A 87 -3.98 0.49 -3.54
CA ILE A 87 -4.92 0.13 -2.48
C ILE A 87 -6.29 -0.22 -3.08
N CYS A 88 -6.74 0.54 -4.09
CA CYS A 88 -7.98 0.25 -4.80
C CYS A 88 -7.96 -1.11 -5.49
N GLU A 89 -6.88 -1.46 -6.17
CA GLU A 89 -6.72 -2.76 -6.81
C GLU A 89 -6.71 -3.91 -5.81
N VAL A 90 -6.01 -3.73 -4.69
CA VAL A 90 -5.95 -4.73 -3.60
C VAL A 90 -7.33 -4.95 -3.00
N LEU A 91 -8.05 -3.88 -2.66
CA LEU A 91 -9.42 -3.95 -2.14
C LEU A 91 -10.38 -4.62 -3.15
N GLY A 92 -10.24 -4.31 -4.44
CA GLY A 92 -10.98 -4.97 -5.51
C GLY A 92 -10.66 -6.46 -5.63
N HIS A 93 -9.40 -6.86 -5.39
CA HIS A 93 -8.98 -8.26 -5.39
C HIS A 93 -9.48 -9.03 -4.17
N ILE A 94 -9.44 -8.42 -2.98
CA ILE A 94 -10.01 -8.97 -1.75
C ILE A 94 -11.53 -9.18 -1.91
N GLY A 95 -12.20 -8.31 -2.68
CA GLY A 95 -13.61 -8.46 -3.04
C GLY A 95 -14.57 -8.14 -1.89
N LYS A 96 -14.12 -7.36 -0.91
CA LYS A 96 -14.93 -6.94 0.22
C LYS A 96 -16.00 -5.94 -0.23
N VAL A 97 -17.26 -6.24 0.08
CA VAL A 97 -18.42 -5.44 -0.36
C VAL A 97 -18.37 -4.03 0.24
N GLU A 98 -17.86 -3.90 1.45
CA GLU A 98 -17.69 -2.64 2.18
C GLU A 98 -16.74 -1.68 1.46
N ALA A 99 -15.80 -2.19 0.64
CA ALA A 99 -14.90 -1.36 -0.13
C ALA A 99 -15.58 -0.69 -1.34
N VAL A 100 -16.75 -1.16 -1.77
CA VAL A 100 -17.44 -0.62 -2.95
C VAL A 100 -17.80 0.86 -2.78
N LEU A 101 -18.30 1.26 -1.61
CA LEU A 101 -18.71 2.66 -1.37
C LEU A 101 -17.50 3.63 -1.34
N PRO A 102 -16.41 3.35 -0.60
CA PRO A 102 -15.18 4.14 -0.66
C PRO A 102 -14.58 4.26 -2.06
N LEU A 103 -14.53 3.15 -2.82
CA LEU A 103 -14.03 3.14 -4.20
C LEU A 103 -14.89 4.00 -5.13
N LEU A 104 -16.21 3.95 -4.99
CA LEU A 104 -17.13 4.81 -5.75
C LEU A 104 -16.93 6.30 -5.44
N ARG A 105 -16.75 6.65 -4.15
CA ARG A 105 -16.48 8.05 -3.74
C ARG A 105 -15.17 8.56 -4.34
N LEU A 106 -14.13 7.75 -4.31
CA LEU A 106 -12.85 8.09 -4.91
C LEU A 106 -12.96 8.34 -6.42
N LEU A 107 -13.83 7.58 -7.11
CA LEU A 107 -14.11 7.78 -8.53
C LEU A 107 -14.83 9.10 -8.81
N ASP A 108 -15.73 9.52 -7.92
CA ASP A 108 -16.42 10.81 -8.03
C ASP A 108 -15.47 11.99 -7.75
N ASP A 109 -14.57 11.86 -6.77
CA ASP A 109 -13.53 12.87 -6.49
C ASP A 109 -12.51 12.98 -7.64
N ALA A 110 -12.04 11.86 -8.18
CA ALA A 110 -11.15 11.86 -9.35
C ALA A 110 -11.79 12.49 -10.59
N ARG A 111 -13.12 12.38 -10.73
CA ARG A 111 -13.87 13.09 -11.79
C ARG A 111 -14.00 14.58 -11.50
N ALA A 112 -14.05 15.01 -10.25
CA ALA A 112 -14.04 16.42 -9.90
C ALA A 112 -12.72 17.10 -10.29
N ASP A 113 -11.58 16.44 -10.06
CA ASP A 113 -10.25 16.93 -10.44
C ASP A 113 -10.06 17.08 -11.96
N VAL A 114 -10.63 16.19 -12.76
CA VAL A 114 -10.54 16.26 -14.23
C VAL A 114 -11.50 17.31 -14.82
N VAL A 115 -12.56 17.67 -14.10
CA VAL A 115 -13.63 18.52 -14.67
C VAL A 115 -13.47 20.01 -14.28
N PHE A 116 -12.87 20.36 -13.14
CA PHE A 116 -12.57 21.76 -12.84
C PHE A 116 -11.39 21.90 -11.88
N GLY A 117 -10.36 22.67 -12.26
CA GLY A 117 -9.47 23.24 -11.26
C GLY A 117 -10.28 24.18 -10.35
N ARG A 118 -10.60 23.76 -9.10
CA ARG A 118 -10.71 24.60 -7.88
C ARG A 118 -11.38 23.86 -6.69
N PRO A 119 -11.19 24.39 -5.45
CA PRO A 119 -11.43 23.70 -4.18
C PRO A 119 -12.88 23.77 -3.72
N LEU A 120 -13.28 22.84 -2.83
CA LEU A 120 -14.25 22.97 -1.71
C LEU A 120 -13.95 21.80 -0.74
N ALA A 121 -13.54 21.95 0.51
CA ALA A 121 -14.00 22.86 1.56
C ALA A 121 -12.95 23.82 2.12
#